data_AF-A0A517R8P2-F1
#
_entry.id   AF-A0A517R8P2-F1
#
_cell.length_a   1.000
_cell.length_b   1.000
_cell.length_c   1.000
_cell.angle_alpha   90.00
_cell.angle_beta   90.00
_cell.angle_gamma   90.00
#
_symmetry.space_group_name_H-M   'P 1'
#
loop_
_entity.id
_entity.type
_entity.pdbx_description
1 polymer ?
#
loop_
_entity_poly.entity_id
_entity_poly.type
_entity_poly.pdbx_seq_one_letter_code
_entity_poly.pdbx_strand_id
1 'polypeptide(L)'
;MHALKQKLVLRSFSVLVCGLLVIISAQNLRACPFCPGPSKPLTEQLSQADVAVLASWVEAEEGTLEQSGKTVFEIKELVRQPQNANFKAGTRVTIQRHYPGKTGALFLLLGSRGAQIKWDDPIEVTEASFRYITQAPGLEQATTQRLKYFLKFLEHPDQTIANDAFAEFANAPFEHITPLAQELPREKLQSWLASSKTPVPRLGLYGLLMGLCGQESEIAFMEQKINEPAEELRLGIGGLISGYLMLTGAEGLTKIEQSKFRAKEVAFSETYAAMQALSFIWTFGNHNIKKDRLRASMRLLLDRPELADLAVANLARWEDWSVMDRLMELYGQEDYQNRSVKKAIIRYLMVAAKGKQQSGEGPDAATVEKARQRLDKLRNEDPATVKSAERFF
;
A
#
# COMPACT_ATOMS: atom_id res chain seq x y z
N MET A 1 -29.02 -19.51 59.69
CA MET A 1 -29.75 -19.64 58.40
C MET A 1 -29.70 -18.35 57.57
N HIS A 2 -28.50 -17.78 57.37
CA HIS A 2 -28.30 -16.54 56.61
C HIS A 2 -26.85 -16.46 56.10
N ALA A 3 -26.47 -17.43 55.27
CA ALA A 3 -25.20 -17.42 54.56
C ALA A 3 -25.33 -18.18 53.23
N LEU A 4 -26.38 -17.85 52.44
CA LEU A 4 -26.52 -18.39 51.08
C LEU A 4 -27.51 -17.55 50.25
N LYS A 5 -27.30 -16.22 50.15
CA LYS A 5 -28.10 -15.34 49.27
C LYS A 5 -27.41 -14.03 48.87
N GLN A 6 -26.09 -14.04 48.68
CA GLN A 6 -25.33 -12.85 48.25
C GLN A 6 -24.27 -13.14 47.17
N LYS A 7 -24.50 -14.16 46.34
CA LYS A 7 -23.72 -14.41 45.12
C LYS A 7 -24.63 -14.66 43.93
N LEU A 8 -25.43 -13.66 43.53
CA LEU A 8 -26.14 -13.71 42.24
C LEU A 8 -26.65 -12.36 41.73
N VAL A 9 -25.91 -11.24 41.90
CA VAL A 9 -26.29 -9.95 41.24
C VAL A 9 -25.09 -9.16 40.69
N LEU A 10 -23.83 -9.56 40.90
CA LEU A 10 -22.66 -8.82 40.41
C LEU A 10 -21.98 -9.51 39.21
N ARG A 11 -22.72 -9.73 38.12
CA ARG A 11 -22.16 -10.12 36.81
C ARG A 11 -22.95 -9.48 35.67
N SER A 12 -23.20 -8.18 35.75
CA SER A 12 -23.92 -7.45 34.71
C SER A 12 -23.56 -5.97 34.70
N PHE A 13 -22.27 -5.60 34.64
CA PHE A 13 -21.88 -4.22 34.31
C PHE A 13 -20.37 -4.12 34.04
N SER A 14 -19.87 -4.68 32.92
CA SER A 14 -18.47 -4.38 32.49
C SER A 14 -18.12 -4.84 31.06
N VAL A 15 -19.01 -4.70 30.06
CA VAL A 15 -18.64 -4.92 28.63
C VAL A 15 -19.23 -3.84 27.71
N LEU A 16 -19.28 -2.59 28.17
CA LEU A 16 -19.88 -1.50 27.40
C LEU A 16 -18.93 -0.31 27.17
N VAL A 17 -17.67 -0.53 26.77
CA VAL A 17 -16.80 0.54 26.20
C VAL A 17 -15.72 -0.02 25.23
N CYS A 18 -16.09 -0.87 24.26
CA CYS A 18 -15.17 -1.25 23.16
C CYS A 18 -15.92 -1.37 21.81
N GLY A 19 -16.91 -0.51 21.60
CA GLY A 19 -17.76 -0.50 20.41
C GLY A 19 -17.72 0.82 19.63
N LEU A 20 -16.58 1.52 19.65
CA LEU A 20 -16.34 2.69 18.81
C LEU A 20 -15.00 2.51 18.09
N LEU A 21 -15.02 2.81 16.78
CA LEU A 21 -13.87 2.99 15.88
C LEU A 21 -13.18 1.71 15.39
N VAL A 22 -13.89 0.96 14.54
CA VAL A 22 -13.28 0.48 13.30
C VAL A 22 -14.11 1.00 12.14
N ILE A 23 -14.16 2.32 12.02
CA ILE A 23 -14.17 2.93 10.69
C ILE A 23 -12.77 2.59 10.17
N ILE A 24 -12.69 1.60 9.29
CA ILE A 24 -11.47 1.40 8.50
C ILE A 24 -11.27 2.72 7.78
N SER A 25 -10.37 3.55 8.29
CA SER A 25 -9.94 4.75 7.61
C SER A 25 -9.55 4.35 6.19
N ALA A 26 -10.33 4.79 5.22
CA ALA A 26 -10.00 4.75 3.80
C ALA A 26 -8.76 5.62 3.44
N GLN A 27 -7.93 5.97 4.43
CA GLN A 27 -6.76 6.82 4.29
C GLN A 27 -5.51 6.05 3.85
N ASN A 28 -5.52 4.71 3.91
CA ASN A 28 -4.41 3.89 3.38
C ASN A 28 -4.55 3.54 1.89
N LEU A 29 -5.60 4.02 1.20
CA LEU A 29 -5.77 3.86 -0.25
C LEU A 29 -5.09 4.97 -1.07
N ARG A 30 -4.28 5.82 -0.43
CA ARG A 30 -3.57 6.93 -1.06
C ARG A 30 -2.06 6.70 -1.20
N ALA A 31 -1.59 5.46 -1.23
CA ALA A 31 -0.21 5.13 -1.60
C ALA A 31 -0.22 4.25 -2.84
N CYS A 32 0.90 4.16 -3.57
CA CYS A 32 1.00 3.23 -4.69
C CYS A 32 0.80 1.79 -4.18
N PRO A 33 -0.24 1.05 -4.64
CA PRO A 33 -0.59 -0.25 -4.07
C PRO A 33 0.42 -1.36 -4.40
N PHE A 34 1.46 -1.05 -5.19
CA PHE A 34 2.46 -2.01 -5.69
C PHE A 34 3.83 -1.84 -5.05
N CYS A 35 4.01 -0.85 -4.17
CA CYS A 35 5.28 -0.62 -3.49
C CYS A 35 5.45 -1.57 -2.28
N PRO A 36 6.68 -1.98 -1.94
CA PRO A 36 6.93 -2.61 -0.64
C PRO A 36 6.44 -1.65 0.46
N GLY A 37 5.84 -2.20 1.52
CA GLY A 37 5.11 -1.44 2.54
C GLY A 37 5.88 -0.21 3.08
N PRO A 38 5.16 0.79 3.61
CA PRO A 38 5.71 2.12 3.84
C PRO A 38 6.92 2.07 4.78
N SER A 39 8.12 2.34 4.25
CA SER A 39 9.22 2.81 5.08
C SER A 39 8.98 4.29 5.36
N LYS A 40 9.19 4.71 6.61
CA LYS A 40 9.01 6.10 7.00
C LYS A 40 10.12 6.95 6.36
N PRO A 41 9.81 7.91 5.47
CA PRO A 41 10.83 8.71 4.82
C PRO A 41 11.69 9.49 5.82
N LEU A 42 12.97 9.66 5.51
CA LEU A 42 13.95 10.35 6.34
C LEU A 42 13.57 11.80 6.58
N THR A 43 12.93 12.45 5.59
CA THR A 43 12.47 13.84 5.75
C THR A 43 11.29 13.94 6.71
N GLU A 44 10.43 12.92 6.76
CA GLU A 44 9.37 12.81 7.76
C GLU A 44 9.97 12.57 9.16
N GLN A 45 10.94 11.68 9.29
CA GLN A 45 11.65 11.43 10.54
C GLN A 45 12.33 12.72 11.06
N LEU A 46 13.06 13.43 10.20
CA LEU A 46 13.70 14.70 10.54
C LEU A 46 12.67 15.76 10.96
N SER A 47 11.55 15.86 10.24
CA SER A 47 10.52 16.87 10.52
C SER A 47 9.81 16.64 11.85
N GLN A 48 9.67 15.38 12.27
CA GLN A 48 9.05 14.99 13.54
C GLN A 48 10.01 15.04 14.73
N ALA A 49 11.32 15.09 14.49
CA ALA A 49 12.32 15.16 15.54
C ALA A 49 12.33 16.56 16.22
N ASP A 50 12.44 16.56 17.55
CA ASP A 50 12.69 17.77 18.36
C ASP A 50 14.15 18.23 18.23
N VAL A 51 15.07 17.27 18.17
CA VAL A 51 16.51 17.47 18.02
C VAL A 51 17.02 16.67 16.84
N ALA A 52 17.80 17.31 15.98
CA ALA A 52 18.48 16.65 14.88
C ALA A 52 19.89 17.21 14.71
N VAL A 53 20.89 16.32 14.65
CA VAL A 53 22.30 16.69 14.54
C VAL A 53 23.04 15.73 13.61
N LEU A 54 24.02 16.26 12.89
CA LEU A 54 25.08 15.44 12.30
C LEU A 54 26.13 15.20 13.39
N ALA A 55 26.51 13.94 13.60
CA ALA A 55 27.55 13.59 14.54
C ALA A 55 28.53 12.59 13.93
N SER A 56 29.77 12.60 14.38
CA SER A 56 30.74 11.57 14.04
C SER A 56 30.82 10.53 15.16
N TRP A 57 30.87 9.26 14.80
CA TRP A 57 31.14 8.17 15.74
C TRP A 57 32.55 8.32 16.33
N VAL A 58 32.68 8.18 17.65
CA VAL A 58 33.95 8.35 18.38
C VAL A 58 34.45 7.01 18.90
N GLU A 59 33.67 6.37 19.77
CA GLU A 59 33.98 5.11 20.43
C GLU A 59 32.69 4.41 20.88
N ALA A 60 32.75 3.09 21.06
CA ALA A 60 31.67 2.31 21.66
C ALA A 60 32.23 1.23 22.59
N GLU A 61 31.44 0.88 23.59
CA GLU A 61 31.68 -0.26 24.47
C GLU A 61 30.51 -1.23 24.33
N GLU A 62 30.84 -2.51 24.17
CA GLU A 62 29.83 -3.57 24.15
C GLU A 62 29.15 -3.70 25.53
N GLY A 63 27.87 -4.06 25.49
CA GLY A 63 27.11 -4.34 26.71
C GLY A 63 27.41 -5.72 27.25
N THR A 64 27.09 -5.93 28.52
CA THR A 64 27.03 -7.25 29.15
C THR A 64 25.56 -7.69 29.29
N LEU A 65 25.32 -8.88 29.84
CA LEU A 65 23.96 -9.32 30.20
C LEU A 65 23.29 -8.42 31.25
N GLU A 66 24.08 -7.68 32.04
CA GLU A 66 23.62 -6.88 33.17
C GLU A 66 23.63 -5.36 32.86
N GLN A 67 24.39 -4.93 31.86
CA GLN A 67 24.58 -3.52 31.51
C GLN A 67 24.46 -3.29 30.01
N SER A 68 23.68 -2.28 29.62
CA SER A 68 23.64 -1.82 28.23
C SER A 68 25.01 -1.33 27.79
N GLY A 69 25.43 -1.68 26.58
CA GLY A 69 26.60 -1.06 25.95
C GLY A 69 26.37 0.44 25.74
N LYS A 70 27.42 1.17 25.37
CA LYS A 70 27.32 2.61 25.14
C LYS A 70 28.05 2.99 23.86
N THR A 71 27.56 4.03 23.19
CA THR A 71 28.24 4.64 22.04
C THR A 71 28.32 6.13 22.22
N VAL A 72 29.49 6.68 21.94
CA VAL A 72 29.78 8.11 22.02
C VAL A 72 29.89 8.68 20.62
N PHE A 73 29.14 9.75 20.39
CA PHE A 73 29.17 10.55 19.18
C PHE A 73 29.63 11.96 19.50
N GLU A 74 30.28 12.62 18.56
CA GLU A 74 30.63 14.05 18.65
C GLU A 74 29.83 14.83 17.61
N ILE A 75 29.06 15.83 18.06
CA ILE A 75 28.26 16.66 17.16
C ILE A 75 29.19 17.46 16.24
N LYS A 76 28.93 17.36 14.94
CA LYS A 76 29.61 18.13 13.89
C LYS A 76 28.77 19.31 13.40
N GLU A 77 27.48 19.09 13.21
CA GLU A 77 26.55 20.12 12.72
C GLU A 77 25.21 20.01 13.44
N LEU A 78 24.65 21.16 13.82
CA LEU A 78 23.31 21.24 14.39
C LEU A 78 22.30 21.51 13.28
N VAL A 79 21.28 20.66 13.17
CA VAL A 79 20.18 20.84 12.20
C VAL A 79 18.96 21.47 12.87
N ARG A 80 18.56 20.92 14.01
CA ARG A 80 17.40 21.38 14.79
C ARG A 80 17.61 21.11 16.27
N GLN A 81 17.10 22.01 17.10
CA GLN A 81 16.94 21.78 18.54
C GLN A 81 15.78 22.62 19.09
N PRO A 82 15.19 22.26 20.24
CA PRO A 82 14.25 23.13 20.93
C PRO A 82 14.97 24.36 21.50
N GLN A 83 14.26 25.47 21.69
CA GLN A 83 14.83 26.75 22.15
C GLN A 83 15.62 26.65 23.47
N ASN A 84 15.25 25.71 24.36
CA ASN A 84 15.88 25.53 25.67
C ASN A 84 17.04 24.52 25.66
N ALA A 85 17.39 23.94 24.49
CA ALA A 85 18.55 23.08 24.35
C ALA A 85 19.79 23.89 23.92
N ASN A 86 20.97 23.41 24.31
CA ASN A 86 22.25 24.06 24.03
C ASN A 86 23.25 23.09 23.38
N PHE A 87 22.78 22.32 22.40
CA PHE A 87 23.68 21.47 21.60
C PHE A 87 24.48 22.34 20.65
N LYS A 88 25.78 22.06 20.55
CA LYS A 88 26.71 22.75 19.65
C LYS A 88 27.75 21.78 19.10
N ALA A 89 28.38 22.16 17.98
CA ALA A 89 29.52 21.41 17.45
C ALA A 89 30.59 21.17 18.53
N GLY A 90 31.17 19.97 18.53
CA GLY A 90 32.12 19.48 19.54
C GLY A 90 31.47 18.91 20.80
N THR A 91 30.16 19.02 20.98
CA THR A 91 29.47 18.38 22.11
C THR A 91 29.46 16.87 21.94
N ARG A 92 29.81 16.12 22.99
CA ARG A 92 29.69 14.66 23.00
C ARG A 92 28.30 14.22 23.46
N VAL A 93 27.70 13.31 22.70
CA VAL A 93 26.42 12.66 22.99
C VAL A 93 26.70 11.19 23.26
N THR A 94 26.26 10.69 24.41
CA THR A 94 26.37 9.27 24.75
C THR A 94 24.98 8.63 24.68
N ILE A 95 24.85 7.61 23.84
CA ILE A 95 23.64 6.78 23.76
C ILE A 95 23.94 5.47 24.51
N GLN A 96 23.04 5.09 25.43
CA GLN A 96 23.15 3.88 26.27
C GLN A 96 22.74 2.62 25.49
N ARG A 97 23.34 2.45 24.30
CA ARG A 97 23.27 1.25 23.48
C ARG A 97 24.53 1.18 22.62
N HIS A 98 25.01 -0.04 22.39
CA HIS A 98 26.11 -0.28 21.47
C HIS A 98 25.64 -0.18 20.01
N TYR A 99 26.26 0.71 19.24
CA TYR A 99 26.17 0.78 17.79
C TYR A 99 27.56 0.59 17.18
N PRO A 100 27.74 -0.38 16.26
CA PRO A 100 29.00 -0.56 15.57
C PRO A 100 29.29 0.64 14.67
N GLY A 101 30.56 1.01 14.55
CA GLY A 101 30.97 2.13 13.72
C GLY A 101 32.48 2.26 13.63
N LYS A 102 32.93 3.14 12.73
CA LYS A 102 34.34 3.52 12.59
C LYS A 102 34.51 4.94 13.08
N THR A 103 35.64 5.23 13.75
CA THR A 103 35.97 6.59 14.17
C THR A 103 35.90 7.55 12.99
N GLY A 104 35.12 8.62 13.13
CA GLY A 104 34.87 9.61 12.09
C GLY A 104 33.71 9.31 11.14
N ALA A 105 33.13 8.11 11.15
CA ALA A 105 31.93 7.81 10.38
C ALA A 105 30.78 8.72 10.81
N LEU A 106 29.99 9.20 9.85
CA LEU A 106 28.95 10.19 10.08
C LEU A 106 27.60 9.53 10.34
N PHE A 107 26.85 10.10 11.28
CA PHE A 107 25.53 9.65 11.69
C PHE A 107 24.59 10.84 11.81
N LEU A 108 23.36 10.68 11.32
CA LEU A 108 22.24 11.54 11.65
C LEU A 108 21.62 11.03 12.95
N LEU A 109 21.68 11.85 14.00
CA LEU A 109 21.04 11.56 15.28
C LEU A 109 19.73 12.34 15.36
N LEU A 110 18.63 11.62 15.56
CA LEU A 110 17.30 12.16 15.77
C LEU A 110 16.86 11.91 17.21
N GLY A 111 16.26 12.92 17.83
CA GLY A 111 15.84 12.85 19.22
C GLY A 111 14.48 13.49 19.46
N SER A 112 13.72 12.88 20.36
CA SER A 112 12.43 13.36 20.84
C SER A 112 12.54 13.90 22.26
N ARG A 113 11.74 14.92 22.59
CA ARG A 113 11.76 15.55 23.92
C ARG A 113 11.16 14.65 24.99
N GLY A 114 11.88 14.49 26.09
CA GLY A 114 11.43 13.89 27.35
C GLY A 114 12.06 14.60 28.54
N ALA A 115 12.16 13.92 29.69
CA ALA A 115 12.94 14.43 30.84
C ALA A 115 14.43 14.60 30.49
N GLN A 116 14.94 13.71 29.64
CA GLN A 116 16.15 13.87 28.86
C GLN A 116 15.80 13.61 27.39
N ILE A 117 16.65 14.04 26.45
CA ILE A 117 16.45 13.72 25.03
C ILE A 117 16.50 12.21 24.86
N LYS A 118 15.41 11.65 24.32
CA LYS A 118 15.36 10.25 23.92
C LYS A 118 15.82 10.18 22.48
N TRP A 119 17.00 9.61 22.26
CA TRP A 119 17.55 9.38 20.93
C TRP A 119 16.91 8.16 20.29
N ASP A 120 16.58 8.27 19.01
CA ASP A 120 16.20 7.15 18.15
C ASP A 120 17.47 6.39 17.71
N ASP A 121 17.29 5.27 17.01
CA ASP A 121 18.42 4.52 16.46
C ASP A 121 19.21 5.41 15.48
N PRO A 122 20.53 5.61 15.67
CA PRO A 122 21.38 6.42 14.78
C PRO A 122 21.33 5.92 13.35
N ILE A 123 21.24 6.86 12.42
CA ILE A 123 21.21 6.56 10.98
C ILE A 123 22.60 6.88 10.42
N GLU A 124 23.35 5.88 9.96
CA GLU A 124 24.62 6.11 9.28
C GLU A 124 24.37 6.86 7.97
N VAL A 125 25.14 7.93 7.74
CA VAL A 125 24.98 8.81 6.58
C VAL A 125 26.32 9.12 5.95
N THR A 126 26.32 9.41 4.65
CA THR A 126 27.42 10.10 4.00
C THR A 126 27.17 11.60 4.09
N GLU A 127 28.18 12.42 3.76
CA GLU A 127 27.94 13.86 3.64
C GLU A 127 26.90 14.16 2.54
N ALA A 128 26.90 13.39 1.45
CA ALA A 128 25.91 13.52 0.40
C ALA A 128 24.49 13.20 0.90
N SER A 129 24.30 12.10 1.63
CA SER A 129 22.96 11.74 2.13
C SER A 129 22.49 12.68 3.23
N PHE A 130 23.40 13.18 4.09
CA PHE A 130 23.06 14.22 5.06
C PHE A 130 22.59 15.52 4.39
N ARG A 131 23.31 16.01 3.36
CA ARG A 131 22.92 17.21 2.61
C ARG A 131 21.59 16.99 1.88
N TYR A 132 21.39 15.83 1.28
CA TYR A 132 20.12 15.46 0.65
C TYR A 132 18.93 15.53 1.64
N ILE A 133 19.08 15.00 2.85
CA ILE A 133 18.00 15.01 3.87
C ILE A 133 17.72 16.45 4.35
N THR A 134 18.77 17.21 4.64
CA THR A 134 18.64 18.56 5.23
C THR A 134 18.20 19.63 4.23
N GLN A 135 18.45 19.43 2.93
CA GLN A 135 18.00 20.32 1.86
C GLN A 135 16.63 19.93 1.30
N ALA A 136 16.06 18.80 1.72
CA ALA A 136 14.78 18.35 1.23
C ALA A 136 13.65 19.32 1.63
N PRO A 137 12.67 19.57 0.75
CA PRO A 137 11.50 20.38 1.07
C PRO A 137 10.71 19.82 2.25
N GLY A 138 10.40 20.68 3.23
CA GLY A 138 9.69 20.30 4.45
C GLY A 138 8.24 19.86 4.21
N LEU A 139 7.63 19.22 5.23
CA LEU A 139 6.28 18.66 5.16
C LEU A 139 5.18 19.71 4.97
N GLU A 140 5.46 20.98 5.24
CA GLU A 140 4.56 22.12 5.00
C GLU A 140 4.35 22.41 3.51
N GLN A 141 5.25 21.93 2.64
CA GLN A 141 5.11 22.10 1.19
C GLN A 141 4.19 21.02 0.60
N ALA A 142 3.49 21.40 -0.48
CA ALA A 142 2.62 20.47 -1.19
C ALA A 142 3.38 19.22 -1.67
N THR A 143 2.79 18.03 -1.49
CA THR A 143 3.41 16.73 -1.83
C THR A 143 3.97 16.71 -3.25
N THR A 144 3.24 17.20 -4.24
CA THR A 144 3.72 17.29 -5.64
C THR A 144 5.01 18.09 -5.77
N GLN A 145 5.17 19.21 -5.04
CA GLN A 145 6.39 20.02 -5.09
C GLN A 145 7.56 19.30 -4.40
N ARG A 146 7.29 18.63 -3.27
CA ARG A 146 8.30 17.79 -2.59
C ARG A 146 8.79 16.68 -3.51
N LEU A 147 7.89 15.99 -4.22
CA LEU A 147 8.23 14.92 -5.16
C LEU A 147 9.14 15.38 -6.32
N LYS A 148 9.08 16.65 -6.77
CA LYS A 148 10.03 17.19 -7.77
C LYS A 148 11.48 17.18 -7.28
N TYR A 149 11.68 17.38 -5.98
CA TYR A 149 13.01 17.25 -5.37
C TYR A 149 13.46 15.80 -5.43
N PHE A 150 12.65 14.88 -4.89
CA PHE A 150 12.98 13.45 -4.81
C PHE A 150 13.15 12.77 -6.17
N LEU A 151 12.47 13.26 -7.21
CA LEU A 151 12.57 12.72 -8.57
C LEU A 151 14.00 12.71 -9.09
N LYS A 152 14.82 13.69 -8.68
CA LYS A 152 16.23 13.83 -9.08
C LYS A 152 17.13 12.73 -8.50
N PHE A 153 16.64 12.05 -7.46
CA PHE A 153 17.40 11.15 -6.60
C PHE A 153 16.95 9.68 -6.72
N LEU A 154 15.96 9.38 -7.57
CA LEU A 154 15.64 8.00 -7.93
C LEU A 154 16.88 7.33 -8.56
N GLU A 155 17.22 6.13 -8.06
CA GLU A 155 18.43 5.38 -8.46
C GLU A 155 19.76 6.14 -8.25
N HIS A 156 19.83 7.02 -7.27
CA HIS A 156 21.10 7.66 -6.88
C HIS A 156 22.16 6.60 -6.45
N PRO A 157 23.48 6.82 -6.71
CA PRO A 157 24.52 5.85 -6.32
C PRO A 157 24.61 5.59 -4.81
N ASP A 158 24.40 6.64 -4.01
CA ASP A 158 24.20 6.49 -2.56
C ASP A 158 22.85 5.82 -2.29
N GLN A 159 22.89 4.61 -1.73
CA GLN A 159 21.70 3.79 -1.48
C GLN A 159 20.75 4.42 -0.46
N THR A 160 21.25 5.19 0.51
CA THR A 160 20.41 5.88 1.50
C THR A 160 19.52 6.89 0.79
N ILE A 161 20.11 7.68 -0.12
CA ILE A 161 19.40 8.65 -0.94
C ILE A 161 18.39 7.96 -1.87
N ALA A 162 18.82 6.93 -2.59
CA ALA A 162 17.95 6.23 -3.55
C ALA A 162 16.76 5.54 -2.87
N ASN A 163 16.98 4.91 -1.71
CA ASN A 163 15.94 4.25 -0.93
C ASN A 163 14.92 5.26 -0.38
N ASP A 164 15.39 6.39 0.12
CA ASP A 164 14.51 7.44 0.64
C ASP A 164 13.69 8.11 -0.46
N ALA A 165 14.33 8.49 -1.57
CA ALA A 165 13.63 9.05 -2.73
C ALA A 165 12.56 8.09 -3.27
N PHE A 166 12.87 6.79 -3.32
CA PHE A 166 11.88 5.76 -3.66
C PHE A 166 10.73 5.71 -2.65
N ALA A 167 11.02 5.76 -1.34
CA ALA A 167 10.01 5.72 -0.28
C ALA A 167 9.06 6.92 -0.35
N GLU A 168 9.56 8.12 -0.65
CA GLU A 168 8.74 9.33 -0.84
C GLU A 168 7.73 9.14 -1.98
N PHE A 169 8.14 8.56 -3.12
CA PHE A 169 7.21 8.23 -4.21
C PHE A 169 6.27 7.08 -3.86
N ALA A 170 6.78 6.02 -3.21
CA ALA A 170 5.98 4.85 -2.84
C ALA A 170 4.82 5.20 -1.91
N ASN A 171 5.06 6.12 -0.97
CA ASN A 171 4.09 6.58 0.01
C ASN A 171 3.17 7.69 -0.52
N ALA A 172 3.49 8.29 -1.67
CA ALA A 172 2.72 9.41 -2.19
C ALA A 172 1.37 8.97 -2.81
N PRO A 173 0.32 9.78 -2.63
CA PRO A 173 -0.92 9.64 -3.39
C PRO A 173 -0.67 9.77 -4.89
N PHE A 174 -1.23 8.83 -5.65
CA PHE A 174 -1.07 8.79 -7.11
C PHE A 174 -1.53 10.09 -7.79
N GLU A 175 -2.57 10.73 -7.24
CA GLU A 175 -3.07 12.04 -7.68
C GLU A 175 -2.04 13.17 -7.52
N HIS A 176 -1.08 13.04 -6.60
CA HIS A 176 0.02 13.99 -6.42
C HIS A 176 1.24 13.68 -7.31
N ILE A 177 1.34 12.45 -7.81
CA ILE A 177 2.36 12.02 -8.78
C ILE A 177 1.96 12.40 -10.20
N THR A 178 0.67 12.25 -10.55
CA THR A 178 0.14 12.49 -11.90
C THR A 178 0.54 13.85 -12.51
N PRO A 179 0.52 14.98 -11.77
CA PRO A 179 0.94 16.28 -12.30
C PRO A 179 2.42 16.35 -12.72
N LEU A 180 3.25 15.40 -12.27
CA LEU A 180 4.67 15.34 -12.62
C LEU A 180 4.94 14.64 -13.96
N ALA A 181 3.91 14.17 -14.67
CA ALA A 181 4.07 13.37 -15.89
C ALA A 181 5.07 13.95 -16.90
N GLN A 182 5.06 15.27 -17.10
CA GLN A 182 5.97 15.96 -18.04
C GLN A 182 7.41 16.10 -17.54
N GLU A 183 7.64 15.96 -16.23
CA GLU A 183 8.95 16.06 -15.60
C GLU A 183 9.60 14.68 -15.40
N LEU A 184 8.84 13.59 -15.57
CA LEU A 184 9.33 12.23 -15.38
C LEU A 184 10.43 11.89 -16.40
N PRO A 185 11.54 11.28 -15.96
CA PRO A 185 12.68 11.00 -16.83
C PRO A 185 12.43 9.71 -17.63
N ARG A 186 11.61 9.79 -18.68
CA ARG A 186 11.16 8.64 -19.48
C ARG A 186 12.30 7.70 -19.90
N GLU A 187 13.36 8.24 -20.49
CA GLU A 187 14.51 7.43 -20.95
C GLU A 187 15.20 6.70 -19.78
N LYS A 188 15.34 7.37 -18.63
CA LYS A 188 15.88 6.74 -17.42
C LYS A 188 14.96 5.63 -16.92
N LEU A 189 13.65 5.89 -16.82
CA LEU A 189 12.66 4.88 -16.42
C LEU A 189 12.73 3.65 -17.31
N GLN A 190 12.85 3.82 -18.63
CA GLN A 190 13.00 2.70 -19.56
C GLN A 190 14.28 1.90 -19.27
N SER A 191 15.42 2.59 -19.08
CA SER A 191 16.69 1.92 -18.74
C SER A 191 16.65 1.22 -17.38
N TRP A 192 15.98 1.78 -16.38
CA TRP A 192 15.82 1.16 -15.07
C TRP A 192 14.93 -0.07 -15.15
N LEU A 193 13.85 -0.02 -15.93
CA LEU A 193 13.00 -1.18 -16.17
C LEU A 193 13.70 -2.31 -16.93
N ALA A 194 14.67 -1.98 -17.79
CA ALA A 194 15.44 -2.96 -18.55
C ALA A 194 16.64 -3.55 -17.78
N SER A 195 17.07 -2.90 -16.70
CA SER A 195 18.28 -3.24 -15.97
C SER A 195 18.03 -4.33 -14.91
N SER A 196 18.80 -5.41 -14.96
CA SER A 196 18.81 -6.44 -13.91
C SER A 196 19.37 -5.96 -12.57
N LYS A 197 20.01 -4.78 -12.54
CA LYS A 197 20.53 -4.16 -11.32
C LYS A 197 19.46 -3.37 -10.56
N THR A 198 18.34 -3.06 -11.20
CA THR A 198 17.25 -2.34 -10.54
C THR A 198 16.60 -3.24 -9.50
N PRO A 199 16.48 -2.81 -8.23
CA PRO A 199 15.83 -3.61 -7.21
C PRO A 199 14.39 -3.96 -7.60
N VAL A 200 14.06 -5.25 -7.58
CA VAL A 200 12.75 -5.79 -8.01
C VAL A 200 11.55 -5.04 -7.40
N PRO A 201 11.54 -4.67 -6.10
CA PRO A 201 10.42 -3.94 -5.51
C PRO A 201 10.16 -2.55 -6.13
N ARG A 202 11.13 -1.97 -6.85
CA ARG A 202 10.98 -0.65 -7.50
C ARG A 202 10.31 -0.71 -8.87
N LEU A 203 10.32 -1.89 -9.51
CA LEU A 203 9.82 -2.07 -10.88
C LEU A 203 8.34 -1.70 -11.00
N GLY A 204 7.54 -1.93 -9.96
CA GLY A 204 6.12 -1.56 -9.98
C GLY A 204 5.90 -0.05 -10.05
N LEU A 205 6.62 0.73 -9.24
CA LEU A 205 6.57 2.18 -9.33
C LEU A 205 7.04 2.65 -10.70
N TYR A 206 8.17 2.14 -11.20
CA TYR A 206 8.70 2.58 -12.50
C TYR A 206 7.80 2.21 -13.67
N GLY A 207 7.15 1.05 -13.62
CA GLY A 207 6.12 0.66 -14.57
C GLY A 207 4.93 1.63 -14.55
N LEU A 208 4.50 2.04 -13.36
CA LEU A 208 3.41 3.00 -13.20
C LEU A 208 3.80 4.41 -13.69
N LEU A 209 4.99 4.88 -13.34
CA LEU A 209 5.53 6.16 -13.82
C LEU A 209 5.69 6.15 -15.35
N MET A 210 6.10 5.03 -15.94
CA MET A 210 6.13 4.87 -17.39
C MET A 210 4.74 5.01 -18.02
N GLY A 211 3.68 4.57 -17.33
CA GLY A 211 2.31 4.81 -17.79
C GLY A 211 1.89 6.29 -17.83
N LEU A 212 2.54 7.15 -17.03
CA LEU A 212 2.27 8.60 -17.00
C LEU A 212 3.02 9.37 -18.09
N CYS A 213 4.26 8.99 -18.41
CA CYS A 213 5.13 9.73 -19.33
C CYS A 213 5.50 9.00 -20.63
N GLY A 214 5.13 7.72 -20.73
CA GLY A 214 5.46 6.87 -21.87
C GLY A 214 4.69 7.24 -23.13
N GLN A 215 5.18 6.73 -24.26
CA GLN A 215 4.59 6.85 -25.58
C GLN A 215 4.40 5.47 -26.20
N GLU A 216 3.88 5.44 -27.44
CA GLU A 216 3.64 4.20 -28.18
C GLU A 216 4.89 3.32 -28.30
N SER A 217 6.08 3.92 -28.38
CA SER A 217 7.37 3.22 -28.46
C SER A 217 7.68 2.32 -27.25
N GLU A 218 7.10 2.61 -26.07
CA GLU A 218 7.33 1.83 -24.85
C GLU A 218 6.37 0.63 -24.69
N ILE A 219 5.27 0.61 -25.46
CA ILE A 219 4.20 -0.40 -25.31
C ILE A 219 4.74 -1.82 -25.50
N ALA A 220 5.47 -2.06 -26.59
CA ALA A 220 6.00 -3.39 -26.91
C ALA A 220 6.97 -3.89 -25.83
N PHE A 221 7.83 -3.00 -25.32
CA PHE A 221 8.75 -3.31 -24.23
C PHE A 221 8.01 -3.67 -22.94
N MET A 222 7.01 -2.87 -22.55
CA MET A 222 6.22 -3.13 -21.34
C MET A 222 5.45 -4.45 -21.45
N GLU A 223 4.86 -4.73 -22.61
CA GLU A 223 4.16 -6.00 -22.88
C GLU A 223 5.10 -7.20 -22.76
N GLN A 224 6.31 -7.10 -23.34
CA GLN A 224 7.32 -8.14 -23.21
C GLN A 224 7.65 -8.39 -21.74
N LYS A 225 7.88 -7.34 -20.93
CA LYS A 225 8.19 -7.50 -19.49
C LYS A 225 7.03 -8.05 -18.68
N ILE A 226 5.79 -7.76 -19.06
CA ILE A 226 4.61 -8.35 -18.41
C ILE A 226 4.52 -9.85 -18.69
N ASN A 227 4.94 -10.29 -19.87
CA ASN A 227 4.81 -11.67 -20.33
C ASN A 227 6.07 -12.53 -20.14
N GLU A 228 7.13 -11.99 -19.52
CA GLU A 228 8.27 -12.80 -19.10
C GLU A 228 7.81 -13.91 -18.15
N PRO A 229 8.22 -15.17 -18.40
CA PRO A 229 7.91 -16.28 -17.50
C PRO A 229 8.44 -16.00 -16.10
N ALA A 230 7.60 -16.20 -15.10
CA ALA A 230 7.98 -16.11 -13.70
C ALA A 230 7.50 -17.38 -12.99
N GLU A 231 8.45 -18.13 -12.42
CA GLU A 231 8.16 -19.33 -11.61
C GLU A 231 7.81 -18.97 -10.15
N GLU A 232 8.19 -17.76 -9.71
CA GLU A 232 8.00 -17.26 -8.35
C GLU A 232 7.19 -15.96 -8.31
N LEU A 233 6.85 -15.51 -7.10
CA LEU A 233 6.17 -14.23 -6.85
C LEU A 233 6.99 -13.05 -7.42
N ARG A 234 6.50 -12.48 -8.52
CA ARG A 234 7.08 -11.27 -9.10
C ARG A 234 6.54 -10.01 -8.46
N LEU A 235 7.35 -9.38 -7.61
CA LEU A 235 7.01 -8.08 -7.03
C LEU A 235 6.96 -7.00 -8.12
N GLY A 236 6.02 -6.06 -7.99
CA GLY A 236 5.90 -4.91 -8.90
C GLY A 236 5.17 -5.14 -10.22
N ILE A 237 4.83 -6.39 -10.61
CA ILE A 237 4.10 -6.67 -11.86
C ILE A 237 2.80 -5.86 -11.99
N GLY A 238 2.04 -5.69 -10.91
CA GLY A 238 0.78 -4.94 -10.96
C GLY A 238 0.97 -3.47 -11.37
N GLY A 239 2.08 -2.85 -10.98
CA GLY A 239 2.42 -1.48 -11.39
C GLY A 239 2.82 -1.40 -12.86
N LEU A 240 3.55 -2.41 -13.36
CA LEU A 240 3.84 -2.56 -14.79
C LEU A 240 2.57 -2.73 -15.62
N ILE A 241 1.66 -3.61 -15.22
CA ILE A 241 0.37 -3.81 -15.89
C ILE A 241 -0.45 -2.53 -15.86
N SER A 242 -0.49 -1.83 -14.72
CA SER A 242 -1.22 -0.56 -14.61
C SER A 242 -0.68 0.48 -15.58
N GLY A 243 0.64 0.70 -15.62
CA GLY A 243 1.23 1.64 -16.57
C GLY A 243 1.01 1.25 -18.04
N TYR A 244 1.11 -0.05 -18.35
CA TYR A 244 0.80 -0.55 -19.69
C TYR A 244 -0.64 -0.26 -20.10
N LEU A 245 -1.61 -0.48 -19.21
CA LEU A 245 -3.04 -0.20 -19.46
C LEU A 245 -3.33 1.30 -19.58
N MET A 246 -2.56 2.16 -18.92
CA MET A 246 -2.66 3.61 -19.09
C MET A 246 -2.26 4.05 -20.51
N LEU A 247 -1.22 3.41 -21.08
CA LEU A 247 -0.75 3.69 -22.45
C LEU A 247 -1.67 3.10 -23.53
N THR A 248 -2.23 1.92 -23.28
CA THR A 248 -2.90 1.11 -24.32
C THR A 248 -4.42 1.08 -24.25
N GLY A 249 -5.00 1.46 -23.10
CA GLY A 249 -6.43 1.40 -22.88
C GLY A 249 -7.03 0.00 -23.09
N ALA A 250 -8.17 -0.04 -23.79
CA ALA A 250 -8.97 -1.26 -23.96
C ALA A 250 -8.28 -2.36 -24.80
N GLU A 251 -7.37 -1.99 -25.71
CA GLU A 251 -6.63 -2.94 -26.53
C GLU A 251 -5.63 -3.74 -25.69
N GLY A 252 -4.82 -3.04 -24.88
CA GLY A 252 -3.91 -3.72 -23.95
C GLY A 252 -4.66 -4.51 -22.88
N LEU A 253 -5.82 -4.04 -22.42
CA LEU A 253 -6.66 -4.83 -21.51
C LEU A 253 -7.04 -6.19 -22.09
N THR A 254 -7.34 -6.25 -23.38
CA THR A 254 -7.65 -7.52 -24.06
C THR A 254 -6.46 -8.48 -24.05
N LYS A 255 -5.23 -7.96 -24.17
CA LYS A 255 -3.99 -8.76 -24.07
C LYS A 255 -3.72 -9.25 -22.64
N ILE A 256 -4.00 -8.43 -21.64
CA ILE A 256 -3.90 -8.83 -20.22
C ILE A 256 -4.92 -9.92 -19.89
N GLU A 257 -6.14 -9.84 -20.41
CA GLU A 257 -7.15 -10.89 -20.19
C GLU A 257 -6.70 -12.24 -20.75
N GLN A 258 -6.14 -12.25 -21.96
CA GLN A 258 -5.63 -13.47 -22.59
C GLN A 258 -4.47 -14.07 -21.78
N SER A 259 -3.47 -13.23 -21.47
CA SER A 259 -2.23 -13.68 -20.85
C SER A 259 -2.31 -13.93 -19.35
N LYS A 260 -3.18 -13.22 -18.61
CA LYS A 260 -3.22 -13.27 -17.14
C LYS A 260 -4.54 -13.75 -16.55
N PHE A 261 -5.68 -13.59 -17.22
CA PHE A 261 -6.98 -14.01 -16.65
C PHE A 261 -7.43 -15.37 -17.18
N ARG A 262 -7.34 -15.59 -18.49
CA ARG A 262 -7.85 -16.80 -19.15
C ARG A 262 -6.85 -17.95 -19.18
N ALA A 263 -5.55 -17.65 -19.22
CA ALA A 263 -4.49 -18.65 -19.30
C ALA A 263 -4.38 -19.43 -17.97
N LYS A 264 -4.81 -20.70 -17.97
CA LYS A 264 -4.97 -21.50 -16.74
C LYS A 264 -3.68 -21.71 -15.94
N GLU A 265 -2.54 -21.85 -16.63
CA GLU A 265 -1.22 -22.11 -16.04
C GLU A 265 -0.56 -20.87 -15.41
N VAL A 266 -1.19 -19.70 -15.45
CA VAL A 266 -0.66 -18.49 -14.84
C VAL A 266 -0.71 -18.60 -13.32
N ALA A 267 0.41 -18.30 -12.68
CA ALA A 267 0.50 -18.28 -11.22
C ALA A 267 -0.58 -17.36 -10.60
N PHE A 268 -1.13 -17.78 -9.47
CA PHE A 268 -2.12 -17.02 -8.71
C PHE A 268 -1.69 -15.57 -8.47
N SER A 269 -0.42 -15.37 -8.10
CA SER A 269 0.15 -14.05 -7.80
C SER A 269 0.10 -13.09 -8.98
N GLU A 270 0.31 -13.57 -10.21
CA GLU A 270 0.23 -12.74 -11.41
C GLU A 270 -1.21 -12.39 -11.77
N THR A 271 -2.13 -13.36 -11.69
CA THR A 271 -3.56 -13.12 -11.92
C THR A 271 -4.11 -12.14 -10.89
N TYR A 272 -3.74 -12.31 -9.63
CA TYR A 272 -4.08 -11.39 -8.53
C TYR A 272 -3.54 -9.99 -8.79
N ALA A 273 -2.27 -9.84 -9.17
CA ALA A 273 -1.69 -8.53 -9.46
C ALA A 273 -2.32 -7.85 -10.68
N ALA A 274 -2.71 -8.61 -11.70
CA ALA A 274 -3.47 -8.10 -12.85
C ALA A 274 -4.89 -7.64 -12.46
N MET A 275 -5.55 -8.33 -11.53
CA MET A 275 -6.83 -7.88 -10.94
C MET A 275 -6.66 -6.58 -10.14
N GLN A 276 -5.57 -6.45 -9.38
CA GLN A 276 -5.23 -5.22 -8.67
C GLN A 276 -4.96 -4.06 -9.64
N ALA A 277 -4.29 -4.32 -10.76
CA ALA A 277 -4.11 -3.33 -11.83
C ALA A 277 -5.45 -2.91 -12.45
N LEU A 278 -6.39 -3.84 -12.67
CA LEU A 278 -7.73 -3.50 -13.14
C LEU A 278 -8.46 -2.57 -12.15
N SER A 279 -8.32 -2.83 -10.85
CA SER A 279 -8.88 -1.98 -9.78
C SER A 279 -8.23 -0.61 -9.69
N PHE A 280 -6.92 -0.54 -9.97
CA PHE A 280 -6.20 0.70 -10.12
C PHE A 280 -6.76 1.51 -11.29
N ILE A 281 -6.90 0.92 -12.48
CA ILE A 281 -7.45 1.59 -13.66
C ILE A 281 -8.91 2.02 -13.48
N TRP A 282 -9.71 1.25 -12.76
CA TRP A 282 -11.07 1.67 -12.37
C TRP A 282 -11.09 3.00 -11.62
N THR A 283 -10.08 3.24 -10.78
CA THR A 283 -10.01 4.40 -9.90
C THR A 283 -9.27 5.57 -10.54
N PHE A 284 -8.16 5.30 -11.22
CA PHE A 284 -7.19 6.30 -11.68
C PHE A 284 -6.96 6.31 -13.20
N GLY A 285 -7.64 5.46 -13.97
CA GLY A 285 -7.42 5.31 -15.41
C GLY A 285 -7.95 6.45 -16.29
N ASN A 286 -8.36 7.59 -15.71
CA ASN A 286 -8.85 8.79 -16.41
C ASN A 286 -9.86 8.52 -17.54
N HIS A 287 -10.72 7.50 -17.38
CA HIS A 287 -11.70 7.07 -18.38
C HIS A 287 -11.14 6.57 -19.73
N ASN A 288 -9.84 6.28 -19.82
CA ASN A 288 -9.23 5.63 -21.01
C ASN A 288 -9.86 4.27 -21.31
N ILE A 289 -10.42 3.61 -20.29
CA ILE A 289 -11.21 2.39 -20.43
C ILE A 289 -12.59 2.62 -19.81
N LYS A 290 -13.65 2.34 -20.58
CA LYS A 290 -15.04 2.46 -20.10
C LYS A 290 -15.28 1.52 -18.91
N LYS A 291 -16.03 1.98 -17.91
CA LYS A 291 -16.38 1.18 -16.71
C LYS A 291 -17.00 -0.17 -17.04
N ASP A 292 -17.87 -0.24 -18.06
CA ASP A 292 -18.48 -1.51 -18.49
C ASP A 292 -17.48 -2.50 -19.08
N ARG A 293 -16.42 -1.99 -19.74
CA ARG A 293 -15.33 -2.83 -20.26
C ARG A 293 -14.49 -3.41 -19.12
N LEU A 294 -14.24 -2.63 -18.05
CA LEU A 294 -13.54 -3.07 -16.84
C LEU A 294 -14.36 -4.10 -16.07
N ARG A 295 -15.68 -3.86 -15.91
CA ARG A 295 -16.63 -4.83 -15.34
C ARG A 295 -16.55 -6.15 -16.10
N ALA A 296 -16.65 -6.12 -17.44
CA ALA A 296 -16.53 -7.32 -18.26
C ALA A 296 -15.23 -8.10 -18.00
N SER A 297 -14.09 -7.42 -17.83
CA SER A 297 -12.82 -8.07 -17.46
C SER A 297 -12.86 -8.71 -16.07
N MET A 298 -13.40 -8.02 -15.07
CA MET A 298 -13.52 -8.54 -13.71
C MET A 298 -14.45 -9.77 -13.65
N ARG A 299 -15.47 -9.84 -14.50
CA ARG A 299 -16.34 -11.02 -14.62
C ARG A 299 -15.61 -12.28 -15.12
N LEU A 300 -14.49 -12.13 -15.84
CA LEU A 300 -13.67 -13.29 -16.26
C LEU A 300 -13.00 -13.96 -15.06
N LEU A 301 -12.71 -13.20 -14.01
CA LEU A 301 -12.10 -13.72 -12.78
C LEU A 301 -13.07 -14.53 -11.93
N LEU A 302 -14.38 -14.52 -12.26
CA LEU A 302 -15.34 -15.45 -11.67
C LEU A 302 -15.09 -16.90 -12.12
N ASP A 303 -14.34 -17.13 -13.20
CA ASP A 303 -13.93 -18.48 -13.64
C ASP A 303 -12.66 -18.98 -12.92
N ARG A 304 -12.18 -18.24 -11.92
CA ARG A 304 -11.03 -18.56 -11.05
C ARG A 304 -11.51 -18.73 -9.61
N PRO A 305 -11.86 -19.95 -9.17
CA PRO A 305 -12.39 -20.19 -7.82
C PRO A 305 -11.54 -19.57 -6.70
N GLU A 306 -10.23 -19.56 -6.86
CA GLU A 306 -9.24 -19.01 -5.94
C GLU A 306 -9.24 -17.47 -5.82
N LEU A 307 -9.86 -16.75 -6.76
CA LEU A 307 -9.99 -15.29 -6.78
C LEU A 307 -11.45 -14.82 -6.76
N ALA A 308 -12.40 -15.74 -6.82
CA ALA A 308 -13.81 -15.42 -7.02
C ALA A 308 -14.38 -14.54 -5.90
N ASP A 309 -13.95 -14.71 -4.64
CA ASP A 309 -14.39 -13.87 -3.52
C ASP A 309 -14.00 -12.41 -3.69
N LEU A 310 -12.76 -12.17 -4.12
CA LEU A 310 -12.23 -10.84 -4.42
C LEU A 310 -12.87 -10.22 -5.66
N ALA A 311 -13.12 -11.03 -6.70
CA ALA A 311 -13.82 -10.59 -7.90
C ALA A 311 -15.26 -10.18 -7.57
N VAL A 312 -15.99 -10.99 -6.80
CA VAL A 312 -17.36 -10.68 -6.35
C VAL A 312 -17.39 -9.39 -5.51
N ALA A 313 -16.44 -9.21 -4.59
CA ALA A 313 -16.36 -7.99 -3.79
C ALA A 313 -16.12 -6.74 -4.66
N ASN A 314 -15.25 -6.84 -5.66
CA ASN A 314 -15.04 -5.76 -6.63
C ASN A 314 -16.29 -5.48 -7.46
N LEU A 315 -16.96 -6.51 -7.97
CA LEU A 315 -18.18 -6.37 -8.76
C LEU A 315 -19.32 -5.73 -7.95
N ALA A 316 -19.46 -6.06 -6.66
CA ALA A 316 -20.41 -5.40 -5.76
C ALA A 316 -20.08 -3.90 -5.62
N ARG A 317 -18.81 -3.57 -5.37
CA ARG A 317 -18.33 -2.18 -5.25
C ARG A 317 -18.49 -1.40 -6.55
N TRP A 318 -18.33 -2.07 -7.68
CA TRP A 318 -18.50 -1.50 -9.01
C TRP A 318 -19.95 -1.52 -9.48
N GLU A 319 -20.90 -1.88 -8.61
CA GLU A 319 -22.33 -1.95 -8.90
C GLU A 319 -22.66 -2.76 -10.15
N ASP A 320 -21.91 -3.83 -10.38
CA ASP A 320 -22.16 -4.74 -11.48
C ASP A 320 -23.19 -5.79 -11.09
N TRP A 321 -24.46 -5.41 -11.20
CA TRP A 321 -25.60 -6.26 -10.81
C TRP A 321 -25.93 -7.37 -11.81
N SER A 322 -25.33 -7.34 -13.01
CA SER A 322 -25.72 -8.26 -14.09
C SER A 322 -25.26 -9.70 -13.85
N VAL A 323 -24.38 -9.94 -12.88
CA VAL A 323 -23.85 -11.28 -12.57
C VAL A 323 -24.64 -12.04 -11.52
N MET A 324 -25.70 -11.47 -10.97
CA MET A 324 -26.42 -12.03 -9.82
C MET A 324 -26.85 -13.49 -10.01
N ASP A 325 -27.38 -13.87 -11.18
CA ASP A 325 -27.78 -15.26 -11.43
C ASP A 325 -26.57 -16.18 -11.53
N ARG A 326 -25.51 -15.77 -12.24
CA ARG A 326 -24.25 -16.52 -12.31
C ARG A 326 -23.67 -16.74 -10.92
N LEU A 327 -23.72 -15.74 -10.02
CA LEU A 327 -23.23 -15.91 -8.65
C LEU A 327 -24.04 -16.95 -7.87
N MET A 328 -25.35 -17.05 -8.10
CA MET A 328 -26.19 -18.09 -7.48
C MET A 328 -25.89 -19.48 -8.03
N GLU A 329 -25.57 -19.58 -9.32
CA GLU A 329 -25.09 -20.84 -9.92
C GLU A 329 -23.75 -21.26 -9.30
N LEU A 330 -22.78 -20.34 -9.24
CA LEU A 330 -21.48 -20.58 -8.62
C LEU A 330 -21.61 -20.98 -7.14
N TYR A 331 -22.55 -20.38 -6.38
CA TYR A 331 -22.79 -20.75 -4.98
C TYR A 331 -23.05 -22.26 -4.78
N GLY A 332 -23.67 -22.91 -5.76
CA GLY A 332 -23.99 -24.34 -5.73
C GLY A 332 -22.92 -25.26 -6.33
N GLN A 333 -21.88 -24.72 -6.96
CA GLN A 333 -20.83 -25.52 -7.60
C GLN A 333 -19.75 -25.96 -6.61
N GLU A 334 -19.21 -27.17 -6.82
CA GLU A 334 -18.24 -27.81 -5.92
C GLU A 334 -16.98 -26.95 -5.71
N ASP A 335 -16.40 -26.43 -6.79
CA ASP A 335 -15.17 -25.62 -6.77
C ASP A 335 -15.32 -24.30 -5.98
N TYR A 336 -16.56 -23.85 -5.75
CA TYR A 336 -16.88 -22.57 -5.10
C TYR A 336 -17.48 -22.75 -3.70
N GLN A 337 -17.41 -23.97 -3.14
CA GLN A 337 -17.95 -24.24 -1.80
C GLN A 337 -17.12 -23.63 -0.66
N ASN A 338 -15.99 -22.98 -0.96
CA ASN A 338 -15.18 -22.33 0.06
C ASN A 338 -15.98 -21.22 0.78
N ARG A 339 -15.66 -21.03 2.07
CA ARG A 339 -16.44 -20.12 2.93
C ARG A 339 -16.33 -18.65 2.51
N SER A 340 -15.18 -18.24 1.98
CA SER A 340 -14.91 -16.86 1.59
C SER A 340 -15.75 -16.44 0.40
N VAL A 341 -15.82 -17.28 -0.65
CA VAL A 341 -16.62 -17.08 -1.86
C VAL A 341 -18.10 -17.03 -1.53
N LYS A 342 -18.62 -18.02 -0.78
CA LYS A 342 -20.03 -18.00 -0.35
C LYS A 342 -20.40 -16.73 0.41
N LYS A 343 -19.55 -16.31 1.34
CA LYS A 343 -19.74 -15.04 2.08
C LYS A 343 -19.68 -13.83 1.16
N ALA A 344 -18.77 -13.80 0.19
CA ALA A 344 -18.68 -12.71 -0.78
C ALA A 344 -19.96 -12.60 -1.62
N ILE A 345 -20.51 -13.73 -2.09
CA ILE A 345 -21.77 -13.78 -2.84
C ILE A 345 -22.93 -13.27 -1.97
N ILE A 346 -23.05 -13.75 -0.73
CA ILE A 346 -24.08 -13.26 0.20
C ILE A 346 -23.94 -11.74 0.40
N ARG A 347 -22.72 -11.24 0.66
CA ARG A 347 -22.47 -9.80 0.84
C ARG A 347 -22.81 -9.01 -0.41
N TYR A 348 -22.50 -9.51 -1.60
CA TYR A 348 -22.92 -8.91 -2.87
C TYR A 348 -24.43 -8.75 -2.93
N LEU A 349 -25.19 -9.80 -2.60
CA LEU A 349 -26.65 -9.75 -2.57
C LEU A 349 -27.16 -8.78 -1.49
N MET A 350 -26.51 -8.71 -0.34
CA MET A 350 -26.86 -7.76 0.72
C MET A 350 -26.66 -6.31 0.30
N VAL A 351 -25.57 -6.00 -0.42
CA VAL A 351 -25.36 -4.67 -1.00
C VAL A 351 -26.45 -4.37 -2.02
N ALA A 352 -26.74 -5.31 -2.93
CA ALA A 352 -27.80 -5.13 -3.92
C ALA A 352 -29.19 -4.93 -3.27
N ALA A 353 -29.50 -5.66 -2.19
CA ALA A 353 -30.79 -5.60 -1.50
C ALA A 353 -31.01 -4.31 -0.68
N LYS A 354 -29.93 -3.59 -0.32
CA LYS A 354 -30.02 -2.27 0.33
C LYS A 354 -30.62 -1.21 -0.59
N GLY A 355 -30.53 -1.40 -1.91
CA GLY A 355 -31.03 -0.43 -2.89
C GLY A 355 -30.13 0.79 -3.04
N LYS A 356 -30.68 1.85 -3.65
CA LYS A 356 -29.92 3.06 -3.94
C LYS A 356 -29.36 3.72 -2.68
N GLN A 357 -28.12 4.15 -2.74
CA GLN A 357 -27.50 4.97 -1.70
C GLN A 357 -28.04 6.40 -1.75
N GLN A 358 -27.72 7.20 -0.72
CA GLN A 358 -28.14 8.62 -0.64
C GLN A 358 -27.64 9.46 -1.83
N SER A 359 -26.58 9.02 -2.52
CA SER A 359 -26.04 9.62 -3.75
C SER A 359 -26.87 9.34 -5.01
N GLY A 360 -27.89 8.48 -4.95
CA GLY A 360 -28.71 8.06 -6.10
C GLY A 360 -28.12 6.94 -6.95
N GLU A 361 -26.87 6.52 -6.67
CA GLU A 361 -26.21 5.33 -7.23
C GLU A 361 -26.75 4.04 -6.57
N GLY A 362 -26.71 2.92 -7.29
CA GLY A 362 -27.24 1.63 -6.84
C GLY A 362 -28.26 0.97 -7.78
N PRO A 363 -28.70 -0.26 -7.44
CA PRO A 363 -29.55 -1.08 -8.31
C PRO A 363 -30.95 -0.51 -8.53
N ASP A 364 -31.57 -0.91 -9.65
CA ASP A 364 -32.99 -0.66 -9.89
C ASP A 364 -33.90 -1.49 -8.97
N ALA A 365 -35.18 -1.13 -8.90
CA ALA A 365 -36.12 -1.79 -7.99
C ALA A 365 -36.29 -3.29 -8.26
N ALA A 366 -36.23 -3.71 -9.53
CA ALA A 366 -36.32 -5.11 -9.92
C ALA A 366 -35.10 -5.92 -9.42
N THR A 367 -33.91 -5.34 -9.52
CA THR A 367 -32.66 -5.92 -9.04
C THR A 367 -32.63 -6.01 -7.51
N VAL A 368 -33.12 -4.99 -6.81
CA VAL A 368 -33.26 -5.01 -5.33
C VAL A 368 -34.16 -6.16 -4.89
N GLU A 369 -35.34 -6.28 -5.53
CA GLU A 369 -36.30 -7.32 -5.19
C GLU A 369 -35.74 -8.71 -5.48
N LYS A 370 -35.10 -8.88 -6.64
CA LYS A 370 -34.41 -10.12 -6.99
C LYS A 370 -33.33 -10.48 -5.96
N ALA A 371 -32.52 -9.52 -5.51
CA ALA A 371 -31.50 -9.76 -4.50
C ALA A 371 -32.11 -10.22 -3.16
N ARG A 372 -33.22 -9.62 -2.73
CA ARG A 372 -33.95 -10.03 -1.52
C ARG A 372 -34.45 -11.47 -1.61
N GLN A 373 -35.09 -11.82 -2.73
CA GLN A 373 -35.57 -13.18 -2.98
C GLN A 373 -34.42 -14.21 -2.95
N ARG A 374 -33.26 -13.89 -3.54
CA ARG A 374 -32.09 -14.78 -3.49
C ARG A 374 -31.52 -14.90 -2.06
N LEU A 375 -31.47 -13.80 -1.30
CA LEU A 375 -31.04 -13.83 0.11
C LEU A 375 -31.97 -14.67 0.97
N ASP A 376 -33.28 -14.53 0.81
CA ASP A 376 -34.27 -15.30 1.57
C ASP A 376 -34.18 -16.79 1.25
N LYS A 377 -33.92 -17.14 -0.02
CA LYS A 377 -33.60 -18.52 -0.41
C LYS A 377 -32.35 -19.03 0.36
N LEU A 378 -31.26 -18.25 0.38
CA LEU A 378 -30.05 -18.64 1.11
C LEU A 378 -30.23 -18.68 2.63
N ARG A 379 -31.11 -17.87 3.21
CA ARG A 379 -31.46 -17.95 4.64
C ARG A 379 -32.11 -19.28 5.00
N ASN A 380 -32.86 -19.86 4.07
CA ASN A 380 -33.48 -21.17 4.26
C ASN A 380 -32.50 -22.32 3.98
N GLU A 381 -31.70 -22.23 2.91
CA GLU A 381 -30.81 -23.31 2.45
C GLU A 381 -29.45 -23.35 3.18
N ASP A 382 -28.89 -22.19 3.56
CA ASP A 382 -27.58 -22.06 4.23
C ASP A 382 -27.60 -20.96 5.33
N PRO A 383 -28.45 -21.12 6.37
CA PRO A 383 -28.63 -20.12 7.42
C PRO A 383 -27.34 -19.77 8.17
N ALA A 384 -26.45 -20.75 8.32
CA ALA A 384 -25.20 -20.58 9.06
C ALA A 384 -24.24 -19.63 8.34
N THR A 385 -24.11 -19.76 7.01
CA THR A 385 -23.22 -18.89 6.22
C THR A 385 -23.80 -17.49 6.12
N VAL A 386 -25.12 -17.36 5.92
CA VAL A 386 -25.80 -16.05 5.90
C VAL A 386 -25.61 -15.31 7.23
N LYS A 387 -25.91 -15.95 8.37
CA LYS A 387 -25.71 -15.35 9.69
C LYS A 387 -24.25 -14.93 9.92
N SER A 388 -23.30 -15.71 9.41
CA SER A 388 -21.88 -15.39 9.51
C SER A 388 -21.47 -14.19 8.64
N ALA A 389 -22.09 -14.03 7.47
CA ALA A 389 -21.89 -12.87 6.60
C ALA A 389 -22.50 -11.60 7.21
N GLU A 390 -23.71 -11.69 7.75
CA GLU A 390 -24.47 -10.59 8.36
C GLU A 390 -23.79 -10.01 9.60
N ARG A 391 -23.11 -10.82 10.41
CA ARG A 391 -22.44 -10.36 11.65
C ARG A 391 -21.37 -9.29 11.41
N PHE A 392 -20.80 -9.22 10.21
CA PHE A 392 -19.68 -8.35 9.85
C PHE A 392 -19.99 -7.49 8.63
N PHE A 393 -21.28 -7.24 8.36
CA PHE A 393 -21.79 -6.40 7.27
C PHE A 393 -22.48 -5.17 7.85
#